data_AF-A0A9W3DJA2-F1
#
_entry.id   AF-A0A9W3DJA2-F1
#
_cell.length_a   1.000
_cell.length_b   1.000
_cell.length_c   1.000
_cell.angle_alpha   90.00
_cell.angle_beta   90.00
_cell.angle_gamma   90.00
#
_symmetry.space_group_name_H-M   'P 1'
#
loop_
_entity.id
_entity.type
_entity.pdbx_description
1 polymer ?
#
loop_
_entity_poly.entity_id
_entity_poly.type
_entity_poly.pdbx_seq_one_letter_code
_entity_poly.pdbx_strand_id
1 'polypeptide(L)'
;MCLYNYCQKEYSFLTTSGTTNLKKHLEICKNHQMWLTSKKEKQKSIGDDGKLKTCKLSETVFREATNEMILLRQLLLAFVDSVACKHFCKKAMLYTPHSRRTSSKDIVKMYVEKKEALKRCSYAISNVCPSLLIYGFPKQQVLVTW
;
A
#
# COMPACT_ATOMS: atom_id res chain seq x y z
N MET A 1 -21.84 -24.92 -28.30
CA MET A 1 -22.21 -23.48 -28.24
C MET A 1 -21.56 -22.91 -27.00
N CYS A 2 -20.79 -21.83 -27.11
CA CYS A 2 -20.03 -21.26 -25.99
C CYS A 2 -20.56 -19.86 -25.67
N LEU A 3 -20.94 -19.64 -24.41
CA LEU A 3 -21.33 -18.33 -23.90
C LEU A 3 -20.09 -17.51 -23.57
N TYR A 4 -19.98 -16.30 -24.13
CA TYR A 4 -18.86 -15.42 -23.83
C TYR A 4 -19.09 -14.63 -22.54
N ASN A 5 -18.31 -14.90 -21.50
CA ASN A 5 -18.53 -14.41 -20.13
C ASN A 5 -18.66 -12.89 -19.96
N TYR A 6 -18.16 -12.06 -20.88
CA TYR A 6 -18.19 -10.59 -20.73
C TYR A 6 -19.42 -9.93 -21.35
N CYS A 7 -20.03 -10.53 -22.37
CA CYS A 7 -21.20 -9.97 -23.05
C CYS A 7 -22.38 -10.94 -23.15
N GLN A 8 -22.21 -12.16 -22.62
CA GLN A 8 -23.16 -13.27 -22.62
C GLN A 8 -23.71 -13.63 -24.01
N LYS A 9 -23.00 -13.25 -25.09
CA LYS A 9 -23.36 -13.67 -26.45
C LYS A 9 -22.89 -15.09 -26.70
N GLU A 10 -23.76 -15.86 -27.34
CA GLU A 10 -23.48 -17.23 -27.74
C GLU A 10 -22.72 -17.25 -29.06
N TYR A 11 -21.62 -18.01 -29.06
CA TYR A 11 -20.83 -18.27 -30.26
C TYR A 11 -20.82 -19.77 -30.54
N SER A 12 -21.17 -20.13 -31.77
CA SER A 12 -21.04 -21.50 -32.28
C SER A 12 -19.64 -21.69 -32.88
N PHE A 13 -19.00 -22.80 -32.56
CA PHE A 13 -17.75 -23.22 -33.19
C PHE A 13 -18.08 -24.42 -34.09
N LEU A 14 -17.90 -24.26 -35.40
CA LEU A 14 -17.81 -25.41 -36.30
C LEU A 14 -16.41 -25.98 -36.14
N THR A 15 -16.29 -27.28 -35.89
CA THR A 15 -15.03 -28.01 -35.65
C THR A 15 -13.99 -27.86 -36.76
N THR A 16 -14.36 -27.26 -37.90
CA THR A 16 -13.53 -27.01 -39.09
C THR A 16 -13.11 -25.56 -39.30
N SER A 17 -13.72 -24.56 -38.63
CA SER A 17 -13.50 -23.13 -38.92
C SER A 17 -13.18 -22.34 -37.65
N GLY A 18 -11.96 -21.80 -37.61
CA GLY A 18 -11.24 -21.33 -36.42
C GLY A 18 -11.81 -20.17 -35.59
N THR A 19 -11.06 -19.83 -34.54
CA THR A 19 -11.36 -18.85 -33.48
C THR A 19 -11.44 -17.38 -33.93
N THR A 20 -11.40 -17.13 -35.24
CA THR A 20 -11.36 -15.80 -35.87
C THR A 20 -12.60 -14.96 -35.54
N ASN A 21 -13.79 -15.55 -35.46
CA ASN A 21 -15.02 -14.83 -35.10
C ASN A 21 -15.00 -14.31 -33.66
N LEU A 22 -14.52 -15.13 -32.73
CA LEU A 22 -14.34 -14.70 -31.34
C LEU A 22 -13.27 -13.60 -31.24
N LYS A 23 -12.14 -13.76 -31.96
CA LYS A 23 -11.07 -12.76 -31.98
C LYS A 23 -11.55 -11.38 -32.47
N LYS A 24 -12.31 -11.33 -33.57
CA LYS A 24 -12.91 -10.08 -34.07
C LYS A 24 -13.90 -9.48 -33.05
N HIS A 25 -14.65 -10.32 -32.35
CA HIS A 25 -15.55 -9.85 -31.30
C HIS A 25 -14.80 -9.22 -30.12
N LEU A 26 -13.67 -9.78 -29.68
CA LEU A 26 -12.85 -9.22 -28.60
C LEU A 26 -12.39 -7.79 -28.90
N GLU A 27 -12.06 -7.51 -30.15
CA GLU A 27 -11.59 -6.18 -30.58
C GLU A 27 -12.71 -5.12 -30.46
N ILE A 28 -13.97 -5.49 -30.71
CA ILE A 28 -15.10 -4.54 -30.80
C ILE A 28 -15.97 -4.55 -29.53
N CYS A 29 -15.91 -5.61 -28.73
CA CYS A 29 -16.80 -5.79 -27.58
C CYS A 29 -16.59 -4.72 -26.50
N LYS A 30 -17.58 -3.84 -26.32
CA LYS A 30 -17.56 -2.75 -25.33
C LYS A 30 -17.29 -3.27 -23.90
N ASN A 31 -17.91 -4.37 -23.50
CA ASN A 31 -17.69 -4.94 -22.16
C ASN A 31 -16.28 -5.49 -21.99
N HIS A 32 -15.69 -6.07 -23.05
CA HIS A 32 -14.30 -6.51 -23.05
C HIS A 32 -13.33 -5.31 -23.02
N GLN A 33 -13.61 -4.24 -23.76
CA GLN A 33 -12.82 -3.00 -23.75
C GLN A 33 -12.89 -2.27 -22.39
N MET A 34 -14.07 -2.24 -21.76
CA MET A 34 -14.24 -1.73 -20.40
C MET A 34 -13.45 -2.56 -19.38
N TRP A 35 -13.49 -3.90 -19.48
CA TRP A 35 -12.67 -4.77 -18.65
C TRP A 35 -11.17 -4.51 -18.85
N LEU A 36 -10.70 -4.39 -20.10
CA LEU A 36 -9.31 -4.02 -20.41
C LEU A 36 -8.91 -2.65 -19.82
N THR A 37 -9.84 -1.69 -19.84
CA THR A 37 -9.61 -0.34 -19.30
C THR A 37 -9.58 -0.35 -17.78
N SER A 38 -10.50 -1.05 -17.12
CA SER A 38 -10.53 -1.21 -15.66
C SER A 38 -9.25 -1.88 -15.12
N LYS A 39 -8.64 -2.76 -15.91
CA LYS A 39 -7.36 -3.42 -15.57
C LYS A 39 -6.17 -2.46 -15.67
N LYS A 40 -6.30 -1.35 -16.40
CA LYS A 40 -5.28 -0.31 -16.58
C LYS A 40 -5.49 0.89 -15.66
N GLU A 41 -6.69 1.09 -15.11
CA GLU A 41 -6.96 2.20 -14.20
C GLU A 41 -6.15 2.05 -12.91
N LYS A 42 -5.27 3.02 -12.67
CA LYS A 42 -4.51 3.13 -11.43
C LYS A 42 -5.39 3.76 -10.35
N GLN A 43 -5.21 3.31 -9.12
CA GLN A 43 -5.88 3.85 -7.94
C GLN A 43 -5.70 5.37 -7.87
N LYS A 44 -6.81 6.11 -7.77
CA LYS A 44 -6.80 7.57 -7.59
C LYS A 44 -6.71 7.85 -6.09
N SER A 45 -5.74 8.65 -5.65
CA SER A 45 -5.65 9.13 -4.26
C SER A 45 -5.83 10.65 -4.23
N ILE A 46 -6.41 11.16 -3.16
CA ILE A 46 -6.49 12.60 -2.90
C ILE A 46 -5.13 12.99 -2.30
N GLY A 47 -4.40 13.91 -2.95
CA GLY A 47 -3.18 14.48 -2.37
C GLY A 47 -3.52 15.46 -1.24
N ASP A 48 -2.53 15.81 -0.42
CA ASP A 48 -2.68 16.81 0.66
C ASP A 48 -3.13 18.19 0.16
N ASP A 49 -3.01 18.44 -1.15
CA ASP A 49 -3.47 19.62 -1.88
C ASP A 49 -4.95 19.54 -2.33
N GLY A 50 -5.68 18.49 -1.94
CA GLY A 50 -7.08 18.27 -2.33
C GLY A 50 -7.29 17.86 -3.80
N LYS A 51 -6.20 17.71 -4.57
CA LYS A 51 -6.25 17.32 -5.99
C LYS A 51 -6.12 15.81 -6.16
N LEU A 52 -6.92 15.25 -7.07
CA LEU A 52 -6.82 13.84 -7.46
C LEU A 52 -5.49 13.58 -8.17
N LYS A 53 -4.60 12.83 -7.51
CA LYS A 53 -3.35 12.34 -8.07
C LYS A 53 -3.50 10.86 -8.43
N THR A 54 -3.09 10.52 -9.64
CA THR A 54 -2.93 9.12 -10.06
C THR A 54 -1.67 8.56 -9.40
N CYS A 55 -1.75 8.22 -8.11
CA CYS A 55 -0.60 7.64 -7.42
C CYS A 55 -0.55 6.13 -7.69
N LYS A 56 0.47 5.73 -8.45
CA LYS A 56 0.94 4.35 -8.39
C LYS A 56 1.55 4.17 -6.99
N LEU A 57 0.91 3.38 -6.13
CA LEU A 57 1.50 2.98 -4.85
C LEU A 57 2.88 2.40 -5.14
N SER A 58 3.94 2.99 -4.58
CA SER A 58 5.29 2.43 -4.68
C SER A 58 5.49 1.42 -3.56
N GLU A 59 6.39 0.45 -3.79
CA GLU A 59 6.74 -0.55 -2.79
C GLU A 59 7.34 0.10 -1.53
N THR A 60 8.08 1.20 -1.70
CA THR A 60 8.69 1.95 -0.59
C THR A 60 7.63 2.58 0.31
N VAL A 61 6.63 3.24 -0.26
CA VAL A 61 5.53 3.86 0.49
C VAL A 61 4.69 2.78 1.18
N PHE A 62 4.41 1.68 0.49
CA PHE A 62 3.71 0.55 1.10
C PHE A 62 4.49 -0.04 2.29
N ARG A 63 5.82 -0.20 2.15
CA ARG A 63 6.68 -0.72 3.21
C ARG A 63 6.67 0.18 4.44
N GLU A 64 6.85 1.48 4.23
CA GLU A 64 6.82 2.48 5.30
C GLU A 64 5.46 2.49 6.00
N ALA A 65 4.36 2.59 5.25
CA ALA A 65 3.01 2.57 5.80
C ALA A 65 2.70 1.28 6.58
N THR A 66 3.23 0.13 6.14
CA THR A 66 3.10 -1.13 6.87
C THR A 66 3.83 -1.08 8.21
N ASN A 67 5.06 -0.54 8.25
CA ASN A 67 5.81 -0.39 9.48
C ASN A 67 5.15 0.60 10.45
N GLU A 68 4.59 1.69 9.93
CA GLU A 68 3.82 2.64 10.75
C GLU A 68 2.56 2.00 11.32
N MET A 69 1.82 1.22 10.53
CA MET A 69 0.65 0.49 11.01
C MET A 69 0.99 -0.44 12.19
N ILE A 70 2.12 -1.15 12.12
CA ILE A 70 2.59 -2.00 13.22
C ILE A 70 2.80 -1.18 14.49
N LEU A 71 3.48 -0.04 14.37
CA LEU A 71 3.79 0.84 15.51
C LEU A 71 2.53 1.48 16.10
N LEU A 72 1.68 2.07 15.26
CA LEU A 72 0.47 2.79 15.67
C LEU A 72 -0.53 1.86 16.37
N ARG A 73 -0.68 0.64 15.84
CA ARG A 73 -1.61 -0.34 16.40
C ARG A 73 -0.95 -1.30 17.40
N GLN A 74 0.33 -1.10 17.71
CA GLN A 74 1.11 -1.96 18.61
C GLN A 74 0.98 -3.45 18.24
N LEU A 75 1.02 -3.75 16.93
CA LEU A 75 0.90 -5.12 16.45
C LEU A 75 2.23 -5.85 16.66
N LEU A 76 2.13 -7.16 16.90
CA LEU A 76 3.29 -8.02 16.91
C LEU A 76 3.97 -7.98 15.54
N LEU A 77 5.31 -7.94 15.51
CA LEU A 77 6.07 -8.00 14.26
C LEU A 77 5.76 -9.27 13.42
N ALA A 78 5.30 -10.33 14.08
CA ALA A 78 4.83 -11.55 13.43
C ALA A 78 3.63 -11.33 12.50
N PHE A 79 2.86 -10.25 12.69
CA PHE A 79 1.70 -9.91 11.88
C PHE A 79 2.05 -9.78 10.38
N VAL A 80 3.18 -9.18 10.06
CA VAL A 80 3.62 -8.93 8.68
C VAL A 80 3.86 -10.24 7.91
N ASP A 81 4.34 -11.26 8.61
CA ASP A 81 4.59 -12.59 8.04
C ASP A 81 3.37 -13.51 8.09
N SER A 82 2.28 -13.08 8.75
CA SER A 82 1.08 -13.89 8.94
C SER A 82 0.39 -14.22 7.61
N VAL A 83 -0.28 -15.38 7.58
CA VAL A 83 -1.09 -15.80 6.43
C VAL A 83 -2.21 -14.80 6.17
N ALA A 84 -2.79 -14.22 7.22
CA ALA A 84 -3.84 -13.21 7.11
C ALA A 84 -3.36 -11.96 6.38
N CYS A 85 -2.19 -11.41 6.76
CA CYS A 85 -1.63 -10.23 6.11
C CYS A 85 -1.28 -10.52 4.64
N LYS A 86 -0.64 -11.66 4.36
CA LYS A 86 -0.32 -12.09 2.98
C LYS A 86 -1.58 -12.27 2.12
N HIS A 87 -2.61 -12.90 2.67
CA HIS A 87 -3.89 -13.07 1.98
C HIS A 87 -4.57 -11.72 1.73
N PHE A 88 -4.59 -10.83 2.71
CA PHE A 88 -5.12 -9.47 2.58
C PHE A 88 -4.39 -8.70 1.47
N CYS A 89 -3.07 -8.65 1.50
CA CYS A 89 -2.27 -7.96 0.48
C CYS A 89 -2.52 -8.55 -0.93
N LYS A 90 -2.61 -9.87 -1.05
CA LYS A 90 -2.92 -10.54 -2.32
C LYS A 90 -4.31 -10.16 -2.84
N LYS A 91 -5.33 -10.16 -1.97
CA LYS A 91 -6.72 -9.82 -2.34
C LYS A 91 -6.88 -8.35 -2.70
N ALA A 92 -6.17 -7.47 -1.99
CA ALA A 92 -6.16 -6.03 -2.23
C ALA A 92 -5.22 -5.60 -3.38
N MET A 93 -4.56 -6.54 -4.07
CA MET A 93 -3.59 -6.27 -5.14
C MET A 93 -2.44 -5.34 -4.70
N LEU A 94 -2.02 -5.47 -3.45
CA LEU A 94 -0.91 -4.71 -2.84
C LEU A 94 0.42 -5.48 -2.98
N TYR A 95 1.53 -4.81 -2.63
CA TYR A 95 2.84 -5.45 -2.59
C TYR A 95 2.88 -6.54 -1.51
N THR A 96 3.82 -7.47 -1.66
CA THR A 96 4.03 -8.51 -0.65
C THR A 96 4.67 -7.87 0.59
N PRO A 97 4.09 -8.07 1.78
CA PRO A 97 4.69 -7.58 3.01
C PRO A 97 6.08 -8.21 3.22
N HIS A 98 7.01 -7.41 3.74
CA HIS A 98 8.41 -7.79 3.89
C HIS A 98 8.64 -8.65 5.14
N SER A 99 9.80 -9.29 5.28
CA SER A 99 10.04 -10.17 6.43
C SER A 99 10.06 -9.41 7.77
N ARG A 100 9.71 -10.10 8.87
CA ARG A 100 9.82 -9.57 10.24
C ARG A 100 11.18 -8.96 10.57
N ARG A 101 12.26 -9.58 10.09
CA ARG A 101 13.64 -9.10 10.29
C ARG A 101 13.86 -7.75 9.61
N THR A 102 13.33 -7.60 8.41
CA THR A 102 13.38 -6.33 7.67
C THR A 102 12.53 -5.28 8.36
N SER A 103 11.31 -5.62 8.81
CA SER A 103 10.44 -4.68 9.53
C SER A 103 11.11 -4.14 10.78
N SER A 104 11.74 -5.01 11.56
CA SER A 104 12.46 -4.62 12.78
C SER A 104 13.60 -3.65 12.48
N LYS A 105 14.41 -3.94 11.45
CA LYS A 105 15.51 -3.04 11.03
C LYS A 105 14.98 -1.68 10.58
N ASP A 106 13.94 -1.67 9.76
CA ASP A 106 13.33 -0.43 9.24
C ASP A 106 12.72 0.40 10.38
N ILE A 107 12.02 -0.25 11.32
CA ILE A 107 11.44 0.41 12.50
C ILE A 107 12.54 1.02 13.38
N VAL A 108 13.63 0.30 13.64
CA VAL A 108 14.76 0.84 14.42
C VAL A 108 15.37 2.03 13.72
N LYS A 109 15.56 1.95 12.39
CA LYS A 109 16.06 3.08 11.59
C LYS A 109 15.12 4.29 11.71
N MET A 110 13.83 4.10 11.52
CA MET A 110 12.82 5.17 11.67
C MET A 110 12.84 5.78 13.07
N TYR A 111 13.02 4.97 14.12
CA TYR A 111 13.14 5.46 15.49
C TYR A 111 14.38 6.34 15.68
N VAL A 112 15.54 5.92 15.18
CA VAL A 112 16.79 6.69 15.27
C VAL A 112 16.63 8.03 14.56
N GLU A 113 16.10 8.03 13.34
CA GLU A 113 15.86 9.24 12.55
C GLU A 113 14.90 10.21 13.26
N LYS A 114 13.76 9.71 13.78
CA LYS A 114 12.80 10.52 14.55
C LYS A 114 13.41 11.05 15.85
N LYS A 115 14.23 10.24 16.53
CA LYS A 115 14.93 10.64 17.76
C LYS A 115 15.95 11.75 17.50
N GLU A 116 16.72 11.66 16.42
CA GLU A 116 17.67 12.70 16.03
C GLU A 116 16.98 13.99 15.60
N ALA A 117 15.86 13.89 14.88
CA ALA A 117 15.04 15.04 14.53
C ALA A 117 14.52 15.73 15.80
N LEU A 118 14.00 14.97 16.77
CA LEU A 118 13.53 15.51 18.05
C LEU A 118 14.65 16.20 18.84
N LYS A 119 15.86 15.60 18.88
CA LYS A 119 17.02 16.24 19.51
C LYS A 119 17.36 17.56 18.84
N ARG A 120 17.42 17.60 17.50
CA ARG A 120 17.67 18.83 16.74
C ARG A 120 16.62 19.91 17.01
N CYS A 121 15.33 19.54 17.00
CA CYS A 121 14.25 20.46 17.36
C CYS A 121 14.37 20.95 18.81
N SER A 122 14.73 20.08 19.76
CA SER A 122 14.93 20.46 21.16
C SER A 122 16.06 21.49 21.33
N TYR A 123 17.19 21.31 20.65
CA TYR A 123 18.28 22.30 20.66
C TYR A 123 17.88 23.60 19.98
N ALA A 124 17.09 23.55 18.90
CA ALA A 124 16.57 24.75 18.25
C ALA A 124 15.63 25.53 19.18
N ILE A 125 14.73 24.85 19.90
CA ILE A 125 13.82 25.47 20.87
C ILE A 125 14.60 26.15 22.01
N SER A 126 15.64 25.50 22.55
CA SER A 126 16.46 26.12 23.61
C SER A 126 17.22 27.37 23.15
N ASN A 127 17.58 27.46 21.87
CA ASN A 127 18.31 28.61 21.31
C ASN A 127 17.38 29.75 20.83
N VAL A 128 16.11 29.46 20.54
CA VAL A 128 15.14 30.44 20.00
C VAL A 128 14.18 30.97 21.08
N CYS A 129 13.86 30.19 22.12
CA CYS A 129 13.00 30.60 23.24
C CYS A 129 13.47 29.95 24.56
N PRO A 130 14.38 30.61 25.31
CA PRO A 130 14.85 30.13 26.62
C PRO A 130 13.73 29.94 27.65
N SER A 131 12.60 30.65 27.50
CA SER A 131 11.44 30.61 28.41
C SER A 131 10.63 29.30 28.35
N LEU A 132 10.77 28.48 27.31
CA LEU A 132 10.06 27.20 27.17
C LEU A 132 10.73 26.04 27.92
N LEU A 133 11.94 26.21 28.47
CA LEU A 133 12.61 25.20 29.30
C LEU A 133 11.94 24.97 30.68
N ILE A 134 10.99 25.82 31.07
CA ILE A 134 10.33 25.75 32.39
C ILE A 134 9.18 24.72 32.40
N TYR A 135 8.55 24.44 31.25
CA TYR A 135 7.48 23.44 31.17
C TYR A 135 8.05 22.11 30.65
N GLY A 136 8.48 21.27 31.59
CA GLY A 136 9.14 20.00 31.34
C GLY A 136 8.44 19.10 30.30
N PHE A 137 9.23 18.65 29.32
CA PHE A 137 8.85 17.55 28.43
C PHE A 137 8.59 16.27 29.25
N PRO A 138 7.44 15.59 29.09
CA PRO A 138 7.20 14.34 29.78
C PRO A 138 8.18 13.29 29.26
N LYS A 139 9.02 12.74 30.15
CA LYS A 139 9.82 11.56 29.87
C LYS A 139 8.87 10.41 29.58
N GLN A 140 8.63 10.09 28.31
CA GLN A 140 8.00 8.81 27.94
C GLN A 140 9.00 7.68 28.30
N GLN A 141 8.82 7.08 29.48
CA GLN A 141 9.37 5.76 29.77
C GLN A 141 8.64 4.76 28.88
N VAL A 142 9.23 4.39 27.76
CA VAL A 142 8.85 3.17 27.05
C VAL A 142 9.55 2.02 27.76
N LEU A 143 8.85 1.38 28.70
CA LEU A 143 9.24 0.09 29.25
C LEU A 143 9.23 -0.91 28.10
N VAL A 144 10.42 -1.24 27.59
CA VAL A 144 10.62 -2.34 26.66
C VAL A 144 10.55 -3.63 27.48
N THR A 145 9.42 -4.33 27.41
CA THR A 145 9.36 -5.76 27.74
C THR A 145 9.41 -6.52 26.42
N TRP A 146 10.38 -7.44 26.35
CA TRP A 146 10.74 -8.24 25.18
C TRP A 146 9.70 -9.32 24.88
#